data_AF-A0A2B2CBE8-F1
#
_entry.id   AF-A0A2B2CBE8-F1
#
_cell.length_a   1.000
_cell.length_b   1.000
_cell.length_c   1.000
_cell.angle_alpha   90.00
_cell.angle_beta   90.00
_cell.angle_gamma   90.00
#
_symmetry.space_group_name_H-M   'P 1'
#
loop_
_entity.id
_entity.type
_entity.pdbx_description
1 polymer ?
#
loop_
_entity_poly.entity_id
_entity_poly.type
_entity_poly.pdbx_seq_one_letter_code
_entity_poly.pdbx_strand_id
1 'polypeptide(L)' 'MIYPLIKERNKIHIVKDSYHCACGIVFNKDRIINRKTLKKIKFIEIGQVTCEKCVLKLLNYD' A
#
# COMPACT_ATOMS: atom_id res chain seq x y z
N MET A 1 14.29 -3.39 3.97
CA MET A 1 13.51 -2.14 4.21
C MET A 1 12.07 -2.49 4.55
N ILE A 2 11.50 -1.82 5.56
CA ILE A 2 10.11 -2.02 5.99
C ILE A 2 9.22 -1.00 5.27
N TYR A 3 8.11 -1.46 4.69
CA TYR A 3 7.16 -0.61 3.98
C TYR A 3 5.76 -0.69 4.59
N PRO A 4 4.99 0.41 4.56
CA PRO A 4 3.58 0.37 4.90
C PRO A 4 2.81 -0.36 3.79
N LEU A 5 2.22 -1.50 4.12
CA LEU A 5 1.48 -2.36 3.20
C LEU A 5 0.00 -2.45 3.59
N ILE A 6 -0.86 -2.61 2.59
CA ILE A 6 -2.30 -2.82 2.78
C ILE A 6 -2.81 -3.91 1.84
N LYS A 7 -3.71 -4.76 2.33
CA LYS A 7 -4.41 -5.74 1.50
C LYS A 7 -5.68 -5.13 0.93
N GLU A 8 -5.73 -4.98 -0.39
CA GLU A 8 -6.89 -4.47 -1.13
C GLU A 8 -7.10 -5.29 -2.40
N ARG A 9 -8.36 -5.54 -2.78
CA ARG A 9 -8.71 -6.36 -3.97
C ARG A 9 -7.94 -7.69 -4.08
N ASN A 10 -7.78 -8.38 -2.95
CA ASN A 10 -7.03 -9.64 -2.82
C ASN A 10 -5.52 -9.57 -3.14
N LYS A 11 -4.94 -8.38 -3.30
CA LYS A 11 -3.50 -8.18 -3.46
C LYS A 11 -2.94 -7.34 -2.32
N ILE A 12 -1.64 -7.48 -2.09
CA ILE A 12 -0.90 -6.69 -1.11
C ILE A 12 -0.25 -5.54 -1.88
N HIS A 13 -0.59 -4.33 -1.46
CA HIS A 13 -0.18 -3.08 -2.06
C HIS A 13 0.68 -2.29 -1.09
N ILE A 14 1.52 -1.43 -1.64
CA ILE A 14 2.35 -0.50 -0.88
C ILE A 14 1.59 0.80 -0.75
N VAL A 15 1.40 1.25 0.48
CA VAL A 15 0.80 2.54 0.79
C VAL A 15 1.78 3.63 0.40
N LYS A 16 1.33 4.59 -0.40
CA LYS A 16 2.13 5.77 -0.77
C LYS A 16 1.78 6.95 0.12
N ASP A 17 0.49 7.16 0.33
CA ASP A 17 -0.06 8.26 1.14
C ASP A 17 -1.31 7.78 1.90
N SER A 18 -1.97 8.70 2.60
CA SER A 18 -3.14 8.43 3.42
C SER A 18 -4.35 7.85 2.68
N TYR A 19 -4.35 7.87 1.34
CA TYR A 19 -5.48 7.49 0.50
C TYR A 19 -5.13 6.52 -0.62
N HIS A 20 -3.89 6.58 -1.13
CA HIS A 20 -3.46 5.87 -2.32
C HIS A 20 -2.32 4.89 -2.05
N CYS A 21 -2.36 3.80 -2.79
CA CYS A 21 -1.24 2.89 -2.95
C CYS A 21 -0.27 3.43 -4.02
N ALA A 22 0.98 2.98 -4.01
CA ALA A 22 1.97 3.34 -5.02
C ALA A 22 1.47 3.07 -6.46
N CYS A 23 0.73 1.98 -6.68
CA CYS A 23 0.13 1.63 -7.96
C CYS A 23 -1.04 2.53 -8.41
N GLY A 24 -1.51 3.46 -7.58
CA GLY A 24 -2.65 4.36 -7.85
C GLY A 24 -4.00 3.86 -7.33
N ILE A 25 -4.07 2.69 -6.68
CA ILE A 25 -5.32 2.22 -6.06
C ILE A 25 -5.67 3.08 -4.85
N VAL A 26 -6.90 3.58 -4.83
CA VAL A 26 -7.48 4.27 -3.67
C VAL A 26 -7.97 3.23 -2.68
N PHE A 27 -7.34 3.15 -1.50
CA PHE A 27 -7.76 2.27 -0.41
C PHE A 27 -8.63 2.98 0.63
N ASN A 28 -8.62 4.32 0.65
CA ASN A 28 -9.45 5.15 1.52
C ASN A 28 -10.26 6.16 0.69
N LYS A 29 -11.34 5.68 0.05
CA LYS A 29 -12.18 6.49 -0.83
C LYS A 29 -12.89 7.63 -0.11
N ASP A 30 -13.27 7.41 1.14
CA ASP A 30 -14.03 8.38 1.94
C ASP A 30 -13.17 9.58 2.36
N ARG A 31 -11.85 9.54 2.09
CA ARG A 31 -10.86 10.54 2.49
C ARG A 31 -10.87 10.89 3.99
N ILE A 32 -11.43 10.00 4.79
CA ILE A 32 -11.47 10.12 6.25
C ILE A 32 -10.46 9.12 6.81
N ILE A 33 -9.41 9.61 7.44
CA ILE A 33 -8.46 8.76 8.15
C ILE A 33 -9.06 8.43 9.51
N ASN A 34 -9.41 7.16 9.70
CA ASN A 34 -9.87 6.67 10.99
C ASN A 34 -8.98 5.52 11.49
N ARG A 35 -9.14 5.18 12.77
CA ARG A 35 -8.37 4.11 13.40
C ARG A 35 -8.54 2.75 12.71
N LYS A 36 -9.69 2.48 12.08
CA LYS A 36 -9.92 1.23 11.33
C LYS A 36 -9.07 1.20 10.06
N THR A 37 -8.96 2.31 9.32
CA THR A 37 -8.11 2.45 8.13
C THR A 37 -6.65 2.26 8.49
N LEU A 38 -6.17 2.93 9.54
CA LEU A 38 -4.77 2.80 9.99
C LEU A 38 -4.43 1.38 10.44
N LYS A 39 -5.37 0.67 11.11
CA LYS A 39 -5.18 -0.73 11.51
C LYS A 39 -5.05 -1.71 10.34
N LYS A 40 -5.51 -1.35 9.13
CA LYS A 40 -5.31 -2.17 7.93
C LYS A 40 -3.88 -2.07 7.39
N ILE A 41 -3.18 -0.99 7.69
CA ILE A 41 -1.81 -0.76 7.23
C ILE A 41 -0.85 -1.52 8.15
N LYS A 42 -0.04 -2.39 7.56
CA LYS A 42 0.99 -3.17 8.24
C LYS A 42 2.37 -2.77 7.75
N PHE A 43 3.28 -2.51 8.68
CA PHE A 43 4.68 -2.21 8.36
C PHE A 43 5.46 -3.51 8.32
N ILE A 44 5.69 -4.05 7.12
CA ILE A 44 6.37 -5.34 6.92
C ILE A 44 7.35 -5.26 5.74
N GLU A 45 8.15 -6.32 5.57
CA GLU A 45 9.14 -6.40 4.49
C GLU A 45 8.51 -6.46 3.10
N ILE A 46 9.24 -5.91 2.12
CA ILE A 46 8.78 -5.74 0.75
C ILE A 46 8.45 -7.07 0.04
N GLY A 47 9.07 -8.18 0.44
CA GLY A 47 8.85 -9.50 -0.15
C GLY A 47 7.40 -10.00 -0.06
N GLN A 48 6.56 -9.35 0.75
CA GLN A 48 5.13 -9.67 0.89
C GLN A 48 4.23 -8.94 -0.12
N VAL A 49 4.76 -8.02 -0.93
CA VAL A 49 3.98 -7.26 -1.92
C VAL A 49 3.63 -8.15 -3.11
N THR A 50 2.34 -8.36 -3.36
CA THR A 50 1.85 -9.17 -4.48
C THR A 50 1.32 -8.34 -5.65
N CYS A 51 1.35 -7.00 -5.54
CA CYS A 51 1.01 -6.11 -6.63
C CYS A 51 2.23 -5.80 -7.50
N GLU A 52 2.28 -6.36 -8.70
CA GLU A 52 3.34 -6.11 -9.69
C GLU A 52 3.58 -4.63 -9.96
N LYS A 53 2.52 -3.82 -10.12
CA LYS A 53 2.65 -2.35 -10.32
C LYS A 53 3.32 -1.64 -9.13
N CYS A 54 3.08 -2.11 -7.91
CA CYS A 54 3.74 -1.58 -6.72
C CYS A 54 5.22 -1.96 -6.70
N VAL A 55 5.55 -3.21 -7.04
CA VAL A 55 6.94 -3.70 -7.12
C VAL A 55 7.72 -2.94 -8.21
N LEU A 56 7.17 -2.82 -9.42
CA LEU A 56 7.79 -2.08 -10.52
C LEU A 56 8.06 -0.61 -10.17
N LYS A 57 7.12 0.07 -9.50
CA LYS A 57 7.34 1.45 -9.07
C LYS A 57 8.44 1.61 -8.03
N LEU A 58 8.76 0.55 -7.29
CA LEU A 58 9.87 0.58 -6.35
C LEU A 58 11.20 0.36 -7.03
N LEU A 59 11.24 -0.54 -8.01
CA LEU A 59 12.44 -0.84 -8.79
C LEU A 59 12.81 0.29 -9.77
N ASN A 60 11.85 1.13 -10.16
CA ASN A 60 12.08 2.29 -11.03
C ASN A 60 12.42 3.59 -10.25
N TYR A 61 12.70 3.50 -8.95
CA TYR A 61 13.17 4.60 -8.10
C TYR A 61 14.66 4.39 -7.74
N ASP A 62 15.47 4.10 -8.76
CA ASP A 62 16.94 4.17 -8.73
C ASP A 62 17.41 5.39 -9.53
#